data_AF-A0A419X3B8-F1
#
_entry.id   AF-A0A419X3B8-F1
#
_cell.length_a   1.000
_cell.length_b   1.000
_cell.length_c   1.000
_cell.angle_alpha   90.00
_cell.angle_beta   90.00
_cell.angle_gamma   90.00
#
_symmetry.space_group_name_H-M   'P 1'
#
loop_
_entity.id
_entity.type
_entity.pdbx_description
1 polymer ?
#
loop_
_entity_poly.entity_id
_entity_poly.type
_entity_poly.pdbx_seq_one_letter_code
_entity_poly.pdbx_strand_id
1 'polypeptide(L)'
;MNSLMTKIYGQRILDGDLLFDHKKITFYTNPKAALLSTIAMALVTISSAFNIYDTTGESSISIASVIIGGIAILLGTLSVIKYLAARKINLIEFAPQDIKEVAIREMADSLRISIHLNDNTTHKISCAKDRYSGKLVQTLKDADVNLIYL
;
A
#
# COMPACT_ATOMS: atom_id res chain seq x y z
N MET A 1 24.04 -19.58 -2.63
CA MET A 1 24.20 -18.22 -2.09
C MET A 1 22.82 -17.64 -1.83
N ASN A 2 22.48 -17.35 -0.57
CA ASN A 2 21.28 -16.58 -0.24
C ASN A 2 21.54 -15.14 -0.66
N SER A 3 20.86 -14.71 -1.71
CA SER A 3 20.88 -13.32 -2.15
C SER A 3 20.24 -12.45 -1.06
N LEU A 4 20.95 -11.42 -0.61
CA LEU A 4 20.47 -10.52 0.44
C LEU A 4 19.45 -9.59 -0.21
N MET A 5 18.16 -9.81 0.06
CA MET A 5 17.08 -8.99 -0.48
C MET A 5 17.27 -7.52 -0.07
N THR A 6 17.29 -6.63 -1.05
CA THR A 6 17.32 -5.18 -0.81
C THR A 6 15.89 -4.66 -0.71
N LYS A 7 15.66 -3.74 0.23
CA LYS A 7 14.35 -3.17 0.52
C LYS A 7 14.34 -1.67 0.27
N ILE A 8 13.38 -1.19 -0.51
CA ILE A 8 13.02 0.23 -0.58
C ILE A 8 11.64 0.39 0.07
N TYR A 9 11.53 1.34 0.98
CA TYR A 9 10.28 1.58 1.70
C TYR A 9 9.23 2.22 0.79
N GLY A 10 7.99 1.80 0.95
CA GLY A 10 6.84 2.51 0.39
C GLY A 10 6.76 3.92 0.94
N GLN A 11 6.39 4.89 0.10
CA GLN A 11 6.22 6.27 0.56
C GLN A 11 5.06 6.38 1.56
N ARG A 12 4.02 5.56 1.38
CA ARG A 12 2.87 5.44 2.28
C ARG A 12 2.76 4.01 2.77
N ILE A 13 2.15 3.83 3.93
CA ILE A 13 1.82 2.50 4.52
C ILE A 13 1.07 1.60 3.51
N LEU A 14 0.34 2.20 2.56
CA LEU A 14 -0.44 1.50 1.54
C LEU A 14 0.32 1.20 0.25
N ASP A 15 1.40 1.93 -0.03
CA ASP A 15 2.16 1.73 -1.26
C ASP A 15 2.96 0.42 -1.21
N GLY A 16 3.19 -0.10 0.00
CA GLY A 16 3.97 -1.31 0.22
C GLY A 16 5.47 -1.07 0.03
N ASP A 17 6.27 -1.97 0.57
CA ASP A 17 7.70 -2.00 0.36
C ASP A 17 8.02 -2.73 -0.94
N LEU A 18 9.05 -2.26 -1.65
CA LEU A 18 9.63 -2.97 -2.77
C LEU A 18 10.83 -3.76 -2.29
N LEU A 19 10.76 -5.08 -2.39
CA LEU A 19 11.89 -5.98 -2.13
C LEU A 19 12.42 -6.44 -3.48
N PHE A 20 13.74 -6.42 -3.66
CA PHE A 20 14.34 -6.87 -4.90
C PHE A 20 15.70 -7.51 -4.69
N ASP A 21 16.01 -8.43 -5.59
CA ASP A 21 17.34 -8.93 -5.84
C ASP A 21 17.49 -9.33 -7.31
N HIS A 22 18.60 -9.98 -7.66
CA HIS A 22 18.88 -10.42 -9.04
C HIS A 22 17.91 -11.51 -9.56
N LYS A 23 17.11 -12.13 -8.69
CA LYS A 23 16.23 -13.25 -9.03
C LYS A 23 14.76 -12.86 -9.05
N LYS A 24 14.35 -11.94 -8.19
CA LYS A 24 12.95 -11.55 -8.06
C LYS A 24 12.75 -10.12 -7.57
N ILE A 25 11.60 -9.60 -7.93
CA ILE A 25 11.06 -8.35 -7.41
C ILE A 25 9.73 -8.70 -6.73
N THR A 26 9.56 -8.23 -5.50
CA THR A 26 8.40 -8.50 -4.67
C THR A 26 7.80 -7.20 -4.17
N PHE A 27 6.51 -7.02 -4.42
CA PHE A 27 5.71 -6.02 -3.72
C PHE A 27 5.25 -6.62 -2.39
N TYR A 28 5.68 -6.03 -1.28
CA TYR A 28 5.32 -6.47 0.05
C TYR A 28 4.49 -5.39 0.74
N THR A 29 3.28 -5.72 1.16
CA THR A 29 2.51 -4.84 2.05
C THR A 29 2.38 -5.53 3.40
N ASN A 30 2.12 -4.79 4.47
CA ASN A 30 1.81 -5.40 5.77
C ASN A 30 0.29 -5.37 6.00
N PRO A 31 -0.48 -6.37 5.50
CA PRO A 31 -1.92 -6.39 5.68
C PRO A 31 -2.33 -6.52 7.15
N LYS A 32 -1.46 -7.06 8.02
CA LYS A 32 -1.74 -7.16 9.46
C LYS A 32 -1.80 -5.79 10.14
N ALA A 33 -0.91 -4.87 9.76
CA ALA A 33 -0.95 -3.50 10.25
C ALA A 33 -2.23 -2.78 9.79
N ALA A 34 -2.64 -2.96 8.53
CA ALA A 34 -3.90 -2.41 8.02
C ALA A 34 -5.14 -3.04 8.70
N LEU A 35 -5.09 -4.35 8.98
CA LEU A 35 -6.16 -5.07 9.68
C LEU A 35 -6.34 -4.56 11.10
N LEU A 36 -5.26 -4.34 11.85
CA LEU A 36 -5.33 -3.84 13.22
C LEU A 36 -5.99 -2.46 13.28
N SER A 37 -5.64 -1.56 12.36
CA SER A 37 -6.29 -0.25 12.22
C SER A 37 -7.77 -0.39 11.85
N THR A 38 -8.13 -1.38 11.03
CA THR A 38 -9.53 -1.67 10.65
C THR A 38 -10.34 -2.15 11.85
N ILE A 39 -9.79 -3.08 12.65
CA ILE A 39 -10.44 -3.58 13.87
C ILE A 39 -10.63 -2.45 14.88
N ALA A 40 -9.59 -1.63 15.12
CA ALA A 40 -9.69 -0.50 16.02
C ALA A 40 -10.78 0.50 15.58
N MET A 41 -10.84 0.80 14.28
CA MET A 41 -11.85 1.70 13.75
C MET A 41 -13.26 1.11 13.84
N ALA A 42 -13.44 -0.18 13.55
CA ALA A 42 -14.72 -0.86 13.71
C ALA A 42 -15.22 -0.80 15.16
N LEU A 43 -14.34 -0.99 16.15
CA LEU A 43 -14.69 -0.84 17.57
C LEU A 43 -15.14 0.59 17.90
N VAL A 44 -14.47 1.62 17.37
CA VAL A 44 -14.87 3.03 17.54
C VAL A 44 -16.23 3.30 16.91
N THR A 45 -16.49 2.77 15.70
CA THR A 45 -17.78 2.90 15.01
C THR A 45 -18.90 2.24 15.80
N ILE A 46 -18.70 1.02 16.28
CA ILE A 46 -19.68 0.27 17.08
C ILE A 46 -19.96 1.00 18.40
N SER A 47 -18.92 1.42 19.12
CA SER A 47 -19.05 2.18 20.37
C SER A 47 -19.82 3.49 20.17
N SER A 48 -19.52 4.21 19.09
CA SER A 48 -20.23 5.45 18.74
C SER A 48 -21.70 5.20 18.41
N ALA A 49 -22.01 4.09 17.72
CA ALA A 49 -23.38 3.69 17.42
C ALA A 49 -24.17 3.34 18.69
N PHE A 50 -23.58 2.61 19.63
CA PHE A 50 -24.20 2.33 20.93
C PHE A 50 -24.45 3.60 21.74
N ASN A 51 -23.50 4.53 21.76
CA ASN A 51 -23.67 5.81 22.47
C ASN A 51 -24.83 6.66 21.89
N ILE A 52 -25.01 6.65 20.56
CA ILE A 52 -26.17 7.29 19.91
C ILE A 52 -27.47 6.54 20.25
N TYR A 53 -27.43 5.20 20.30
CA TYR A 53 -28.59 4.38 20.64
C TYR A 53 -29.07 4.59 22.08
N ASP A 54 -28.16 4.65 23.04
CA ASP A 54 -28.51 4.91 24.45
C ASP A 54 -29.08 6.32 24.64
N THR A 55 -28.61 7.30 23.87
CA THR A 55 -29.13 8.69 23.92
C THR A 55 -30.40 8.92 23.10
N THR A 56 -30.88 7.92 22.34
CA THR A 56 -32.12 8.04 21.55
C THR A 56 -33.38 8.00 22.42
N GLY A 57 -33.27 7.56 23.68
CA GLY A 57 -34.33 7.61 24.68
C GLY A 57 -34.42 8.92 25.47
N GLU A 58 -33.43 9.81 25.32
CA GLU A 58 -33.43 11.15 25.91
C GLU A 58 -33.97 12.19 24.91
N SER A 59 -34.60 13.26 25.40
CA SER A 59 -35.37 14.23 24.61
C SER A 59 -34.59 15.00 23.52
N SER A 60 -33.28 14.79 23.40
CA SER A 60 -32.47 15.42 22.35
C SER A 60 -31.21 14.61 22.05
N ILE A 61 -31.22 13.86 20.95
CA ILE A 61 -29.99 13.35 20.34
C ILE A 61 -29.14 14.57 19.96
N SER A 62 -27.93 14.66 20.50
CA SER A 62 -27.01 15.73 20.14
C SER A 62 -26.58 15.60 18.67
N ILE A 63 -26.70 16.70 17.90
CA ILE A 63 -26.20 16.79 16.52
C ILE A 63 -24.71 16.40 16.46
N ALA A 64 -23.94 16.71 17.51
CA ALA A 64 -22.54 16.32 17.61
C ALA A 64 -22.35 14.79 17.59
N SER A 65 -23.23 14.03 18.25
CA SER A 65 -23.18 12.57 18.28
C SER A 65 -23.43 11.97 16.89
N VAL A 66 -24.38 12.53 16.13
CA VAL A 66 -24.65 12.11 14.74
C VAL A 66 -23.46 12.39 13.83
N ILE A 67 -22.82 13.56 13.96
CA ILE A 67 -21.61 13.92 13.21
C ILE A 67 -20.46 12.97 13.53
N ILE A 68 -20.22 12.68 14.81
CA ILE A 68 -19.18 11.73 15.25
C ILE A 68 -19.45 10.34 14.68
N GLY A 69 -20.69 9.86 14.73
CA GLY A 69 -21.09 8.59 14.13
C GLY A 69 -20.82 8.55 12.62
N GLY A 70 -21.15 9.62 11.89
CA GLY A 70 -20.87 9.74 10.46
C GLY A 70 -19.37 9.69 10.14
N ILE A 71 -18.54 10.42 10.89
CA ILE A 71 -17.07 10.39 10.75
C ILE A 71 -16.54 8.97 11.03
N ALA A 72 -17.03 8.31 12.08
CA ALA A 72 -16.60 6.96 12.44
C ALA A 72 -16.95 5.94 11.35
N ILE A 73 -18.12 6.03 10.73
CA ILE A 73 -18.51 5.18 9.59
C ILE A 73 -17.60 5.44 8.39
N LEU A 74 -17.35 6.71 8.04
CA LEU A 74 -16.48 7.08 6.93
C LEU A 74 -15.07 6.52 7.12
N LEU A 75 -14.48 6.73 8.31
CA LEU A 75 -13.15 6.23 8.63
C LEU A 75 -13.09 4.69 8.68
N GLY A 76 -14.14 4.03 9.18
CA GLY A 76 -14.27 2.57 9.16
C GLY A 76 -14.26 2.01 7.74
N THR A 77 -15.08 2.59 6.87
CA THR A 77 -15.15 2.21 5.45
C THR A 77 -13.81 2.39 4.74
N LEU A 78 -13.14 3.53 4.97
CA LEU A 78 -11.81 3.80 4.44
C LEU A 78 -10.77 2.78 4.93
N SER A 79 -10.88 2.35 6.19
CA SER A 79 -9.96 1.35 6.77
C SER A 79 -10.13 -0.03 6.12
N VAL A 80 -11.38 -0.47 5.88
CA VAL A 80 -11.67 -1.72 5.17
C VAL A 80 -11.13 -1.69 3.74
N ILE A 81 -11.36 -0.59 3.00
CA ILE A 81 -10.84 -0.41 1.63
C ILE A 81 -9.31 -0.53 1.63
N LYS A 82 -8.64 0.12 2.59
CA LYS A 82 -7.19 0.07 2.76
C LYS A 82 -6.68 -1.35 3.05
N TYR A 83 -7.36 -2.10 3.90
CA TYR A 83 -7.02 -3.50 4.18
C TYR A 83 -7.14 -4.38 2.92
N LEU A 84 -8.24 -4.24 2.18
CA LEU A 84 -8.44 -5.00 0.93
C LEU A 84 -7.37 -4.67 -0.11
N ALA A 85 -7.02 -3.39 -0.26
CA ALA A 85 -5.96 -2.95 -1.16
C ALA A 85 -4.59 -3.53 -0.75
N ALA A 86 -4.24 -3.43 0.53
CA ALA A 86 -3.00 -4.01 1.05
C ALA A 86 -2.95 -5.52 0.80
N ARG A 87 -4.03 -6.25 1.12
CA ARG A 87 -4.09 -7.70 0.92
C ARG A 87 -3.92 -8.12 -0.54
N LYS A 88 -4.47 -7.36 -1.50
CA LYS A 88 -4.34 -7.66 -2.93
C LYS A 88 -2.90 -7.52 -3.45
N ILE A 89 -2.14 -6.58 -2.92
CA ILE A 89 -0.78 -6.26 -3.39
C ILE A 89 0.29 -7.04 -2.57
N ASN A 90 -0.11 -7.67 -1.47
CA ASN A 90 0.81 -8.39 -0.60
C ASN A 90 1.43 -9.61 -1.29
N LEU A 91 2.77 -9.65 -1.34
CA LEU A 91 3.56 -10.77 -1.87
C LEU A 91 3.31 -11.05 -3.36
N ILE A 92 3.06 -9.99 -4.15
CA ILE A 92 3.15 -10.12 -5.60
C ILE A 92 4.63 -10.24 -5.96
N GLU A 93 5.03 -11.40 -6.46
CA GLU A 93 6.39 -11.70 -6.88
C GLU A 93 6.43 -11.95 -8.39
N PHE A 94 7.45 -11.43 -9.06
CA PHE A 94 7.76 -11.73 -10.46
C PHE A 94 9.28 -11.79 -10.64
N ALA A 95 9.72 -12.63 -11.58
CA ALA A 95 11.13 -12.69 -11.95
C ALA A 95 11.43 -11.58 -12.97
N PRO A 96 12.67 -11.08 -13.05
CA PRO A 96 13.04 -10.05 -14.03
C PRO A 96 12.71 -10.42 -15.48
N GLN A 97 12.81 -11.71 -15.84
CA GLN A 97 12.46 -12.24 -17.16
C GLN A 97 10.98 -12.11 -17.52
N ASP A 98 10.09 -11.97 -16.53
CA ASP A 98 8.65 -11.81 -16.76
C ASP A 98 8.29 -10.33 -17.04
N ILE A 99 9.25 -9.43 -16.86
CA ILE A 99 9.09 -7.99 -17.02
C ILE A 99 9.36 -7.60 -18.46
N LYS A 100 8.37 -6.96 -19.09
CA LYS A 100 8.49 -6.38 -20.42
C LYS A 100 9.24 -5.05 -20.36
N GLU A 101 8.80 -4.16 -19.47
CA GLU A 101 9.38 -2.83 -19.30
C GLU A 101 9.07 -2.28 -17.90
N VAL A 102 9.94 -1.39 -17.43
CA VAL A 102 9.73 -0.64 -16.19
C VAL A 102 9.81 0.85 -16.48
N ALA A 103 8.70 1.54 -16.25
CA ALA A 103 8.64 2.99 -16.30
C ALA A 103 8.94 3.58 -14.92
N ILE A 104 9.97 4.41 -14.84
CA ILE A 104 10.44 5.06 -13.62
C ILE A 104 10.24 6.57 -13.77
N ARG A 105 9.45 7.14 -12.87
CA ARG A 105 9.27 8.59 -12.74
C ARG A 105 9.89 9.06 -11.44
N GLU A 106 10.92 9.89 -11.55
CA GLU A 106 11.55 10.51 -10.39
C GLU A 106 10.78 11.76 -9.96
N MET A 107 10.55 11.89 -8.66
CA MET A 107 10.05 13.10 -8.00
C MET A 107 11.10 13.57 -6.98
N ALA A 108 10.83 14.69 -6.30
CA ALA A 108 11.75 15.26 -5.31
C ALA A 108 12.17 14.23 -4.24
N ASP A 109 11.19 13.59 -3.60
CA ASP A 109 11.42 12.66 -2.47
C ASP A 109 10.93 11.23 -2.72
N SER A 110 10.49 10.92 -3.93
CA SER A 110 9.87 9.62 -4.25
C SER A 110 10.15 9.15 -5.67
N LEU A 111 10.10 7.85 -5.88
CA LEU A 111 10.04 7.23 -7.20
C LEU A 111 8.68 6.55 -7.39
N ARG A 112 8.03 6.85 -8.52
CA ARG A 112 6.90 6.06 -9.01
C ARG A 112 7.40 5.07 -10.04
N ILE A 113 7.16 3.80 -9.78
CA ILE A 113 7.60 2.70 -10.62
C ILE A 113 6.35 2.01 -11.16
N SER A 114 6.26 1.87 -12.47
CA SER A 114 5.26 1.04 -13.13
C SER A 114 5.96 -0.12 -13.82
N ILE A 115 5.65 -1.33 -13.42
CA ILE A 115 6.21 -2.56 -13.96
C ILE A 115 5.16 -3.18 -14.87
N HIS A 116 5.48 -3.26 -16.15
CA HIS A 116 4.66 -3.88 -17.18
C HIS A 116 5.20 -5.29 -17.42
N LEU A 117 4.37 -6.30 -17.20
CA LEU A 117 4.73 -7.70 -17.38
C LEU A 117 4.40 -8.17 -18.80
N ASN A 118 5.00 -9.28 -19.21
CA ASN A 118 4.79 -9.89 -20.53
C ASN A 118 3.35 -10.37 -20.77
N ASP A 119 2.59 -10.62 -19.69
CA ASP A 119 1.16 -10.98 -19.74
C ASP A 119 0.22 -9.77 -19.86
N ASN A 120 0.77 -8.58 -20.15
CA ASN A 120 0.09 -7.28 -20.20
C ASN A 120 -0.49 -6.79 -18.86
N THR A 121 -0.18 -7.44 -17.73
CA THR A 121 -0.51 -6.87 -16.42
C THR A 121 0.44 -5.73 -16.07
N THR A 122 -0.04 -4.79 -15.27
CA THR A 122 0.75 -3.64 -14.84
C THR A 122 0.62 -3.44 -13.34
N HIS A 123 1.76 -3.38 -12.67
CA HIS A 123 1.83 -3.12 -11.24
C HIS A 123 2.50 -1.77 -10.98
N LYS A 124 1.91 -0.96 -10.10
CA LYS A 124 2.40 0.38 -9.79
C LYS A 124 2.73 0.49 -8.32
N ILE A 125 3.88 1.06 -8.02
CA ILE A 125 4.31 1.34 -6.65
C ILE A 125 4.89 2.75 -6.55
N SER A 126 4.69 3.38 -5.39
CA SER A 126 5.39 4.62 -5.01
C SER A 126 6.31 4.32 -3.85
N CYS A 127 7.61 4.52 -4.05
CA CYS A 127 8.62 4.22 -3.05
C CYS A 127 9.46 5.45 -2.73
N ALA A 128 10.10 5.46 -1.57
CA ALA A 128 11.00 6.54 -1.18
C ALA A 128 12.21 6.63 -2.13
N LYS A 129 12.62 7.85 -2.45
CA LYS A 129 13.88 8.09 -3.17
C LYS A 129 15.02 8.05 -2.17
N ASP A 130 15.76 6.94 -2.16
CA ASP A 130 16.85 6.70 -1.22
C ASP A 130 18.08 6.12 -1.92
N ARG A 131 19.12 5.77 -1.13
CA ARG A 131 20.37 5.20 -1.63
C ARG A 131 20.20 3.83 -2.31
N TYR A 132 19.08 3.14 -2.09
CA TYR A 132 18.77 1.82 -2.66
C TYR A 132 18.01 1.95 -3.98
N SER A 133 17.38 3.08 -4.25
CA SER A 133 16.73 3.36 -5.55
C SER A 133 17.70 3.18 -6.74
N GLY A 134 18.95 3.65 -6.60
CA GLY A 134 19.98 3.43 -7.63
C GLY A 134 20.35 1.96 -7.81
N LYS A 135 20.33 1.17 -6.73
CA LYS A 135 20.59 -0.28 -6.79
C LYS A 135 19.47 -1.03 -7.50
N LEU A 136 18.21 -0.60 -7.33
CA LEU A 136 17.09 -1.16 -8.07
C LEU A 136 17.27 -0.96 -9.58
N VAL A 137 17.58 0.28 -9.98
CA VAL A 137 17.84 0.61 -11.39
C VAL A 137 18.97 -0.24 -11.94
N GLN A 138 20.08 -0.39 -11.19
CA GLN A 138 21.19 -1.24 -11.61
C GLN A 138 20.77 -2.71 -11.74
N THR A 139 20.03 -3.24 -10.76
CA THR A 139 19.57 -4.64 -10.79
C THR A 139 18.68 -4.93 -12.01
N LEU A 140 17.82 -3.98 -12.38
CA LEU A 140 16.97 -4.10 -13.56
C LEU A 140 17.80 -4.05 -14.86
N LYS A 141 18.82 -3.19 -14.93
CA LYS A 141 19.75 -3.13 -16.08
C LYS A 141 20.57 -4.41 -16.21
N ASP A 142 21.09 -4.94 -15.10
CA ASP A 142 21.87 -6.17 -15.08
C ASP A 142 21.04 -7.39 -15.51
N ALA A 143 19.72 -7.32 -15.34
CA ALA A 143 18.76 -8.34 -15.78
C ALA A 143 18.19 -8.10 -17.19
N ASP A 144 18.75 -7.16 -17.95
CA ASP A 144 18.33 -6.80 -19.33
C ASP A 144 16.86 -6.35 -19.44
N VAL A 145 16.33 -5.73 -18.39
CA VAL A 145 14.97 -5.20 -18.38
C VAL A 145 14.95 -3.83 -19.05
N ASN A 146 14.01 -3.61 -19.99
CA ASN A 146 13.83 -2.33 -20.64
C ASN A 146 13.37 -1.25 -19.65
N LEU A 147 14.14 -0.17 -19.52
CA LEU A 147 13.86 0.94 -18.59
C LEU A 147 13.42 2.21 -19.35
N ILE A 148 12.28 2.77 -18.95
CA ILE A 148 11.76 4.04 -19.47
C ILE A 148 11.79 5.08 -18.36
N TYR A 149 12.43 6.23 -18.60
CA TYR A 149 12.45 7.36 -17.66
C TYR A 149 11.42 8.41 -18.09
N LEU A 150 10.56 8.83 -17.16
CA LEU A 150 9.42 9.75 -17.37
C LEU A 150 9.56 11.07 -16.59
#